data_AF-A0A2Z6EW17-F1
#
_entry.id   AF-A0A2Z6EW17-F1
#
_cell.length_a   1.000
_cell.length_b   1.000
_cell.length_c   1.000
_cell.angle_alpha   90.00
_cell.angle_beta   90.00
_cell.angle_gamma   90.00
#
_symmetry.space_group_name_H-M   'P 1'
#
loop_
_entity.id
_entity.type
_entity.pdbx_description
1 polymer ?
#
loop_
_entity_poly.entity_id
_entity_poly.type
_entity_poly.pdbx_seq_one_letter_code
_entity_poly.pdbx_strand_id
1 'polypeptide(L)' 'MNLKDYLGTRGRQAALASATGLAAAYIWQISNGIRPAPIEHCAAIERVTDGAVTRRDLRPDDWMLIWPELANQ' A
#
# COMPACT_ATOMS: atom_id res chain seq x y z
N MET A 1 4.72 -9.16 1.51
CA MET A 1 4.26 -9.31 0.10
C MET A 1 4.13 -7.90 -0.44
N ASN A 2 4.74 -7.58 -1.58
CA ASN A 2 4.69 -6.19 -2.06
C ASN A 2 3.35 -5.89 -2.76
N LEU A 3 3.06 -4.60 -2.94
CA LEU A 3 1.81 -4.17 -3.58
C LEU A 3 1.68 -4.70 -5.03
N LYS A 4 2.79 -4.86 -5.75
CA LYS A 4 2.78 -5.37 -7.13
C LYS A 4 2.29 -6.82 -7.20
N ASP A 5 2.81 -7.66 -6.33
CA ASP A 5 2.42 -9.07 -6.23
C ASP A 5 0.95 -9.19 -5.82
N TYR A 6 0.50 -8.33 -4.89
CA TYR A 6 -0.91 -8.29 -4.48
C TYR A 6 -1.82 -7.97 -5.66
N LEU A 7 -1.46 -6.99 -6.48
CA LEU A 7 -2.25 -6.55 -7.64
C LEU A 7 -2.21 -7.53 -8.83
N GLY A 8 -1.33 -8.54 -8.81
CA GLY A 8 -1.23 -9.56 -9.86
C GLY A 8 -2.50 -10.40 -10.05
N THR A 9 -3.41 -10.40 -9.07
CA THR A 9 -4.73 -11.02 -9.22
C THR A 9 -5.71 -10.05 -9.87
N ARG A 10 -6.35 -10.51 -10.96
CA ARG A 10 -7.35 -9.72 -11.69
C ARG A 10 -8.44 -9.18 -10.76
N GLY A 11 -8.77 -7.89 -10.92
CA GLY A 11 -9.80 -7.22 -10.13
C GLY A 11 -9.30 -6.54 -8.86
N ARG A 12 -8.15 -6.93 -8.29
CA ARG A 12 -7.64 -6.32 -7.06
C ARG A 12 -7.26 -4.85 -7.21
N GLN A 13 -6.74 -4.43 -8.36
CA GLN A 13 -6.46 -3.01 -8.60
C GLN A 13 -7.72 -2.15 -8.61
N ALA A 14 -8.79 -2.63 -9.25
CA ALA A 14 -10.07 -1.93 -9.28
C ALA A 14 -10.73 -1.90 -7.88
N ALA A 15 -10.67 -3.02 -7.15
CA ALA A 15 -11.15 -3.08 -5.77
C ALA A 15 -10.39 -2.12 -4.85
N LEU A 16 -9.06 -2.07 -4.98
CA LEU A 16 -8.22 -1.16 -4.21
C LEU A 16 -8.53 0.31 -4.55
N ALA A 17 -8.68 0.65 -5.83
CA ALA A 17 -9.06 1.99 -6.28
C ALA A 17 -10.43 2.40 -5.71
N SER A 18 -11.42 1.52 -5.80
CA SER A 18 -12.77 1.78 -5.27
C SER A 18 -12.79 1.96 -3.75
N ALA A 19 -11.99 1.19 -3.02
CA ALA A 19 -11.99 1.23 -1.56
C ALA A 19 -11.14 2.38 -0.98
N THR A 20 -10.07 2.78 -1.67
CA THR A 20 -9.15 3.84 -1.21
C THR A 20 -9.43 5.21 -1.81
N GLY A 21 -10.24 5.28 -2.88
CA GLY A 21 -10.46 6.50 -3.67
C GLY A 21 -9.26 6.89 -4.54
N LEU A 22 -8.18 6.08 -4.55
CA LEU A 22 -6.99 6.34 -5.35
C LEU A 22 -7.23 6.01 -6.82
N ALA A 23 -6.75 6.88 -7.71
CA ALA A 23 -6.78 6.63 -9.14
C ALA A 23 -5.98 5.36 -9.51
N ALA A 24 -6.44 4.60 -10.50
CA ALA A 24 -5.76 3.37 -10.91
C ALA A 24 -4.30 3.59 -11.36
N ALA A 25 -4.03 4.71 -12.05
CA ALA A 25 -2.69 5.12 -12.44
C ALA A 25 -1.78 5.39 -11.23
N TYR A 26 -2.36 5.93 -10.16
CA TYR A 26 -1.65 6.20 -8.91
C TYR A 26 -1.23 4.92 -8.20
N ILE A 27 -2.16 3.98 -8.09
CA ILE A 27 -1.90 2.64 -7.54
C ILE A 27 -0.79 1.94 -8.33
N TRP A 28 -0.83 2.06 -9.66
CA TRP A 28 0.22 1.53 -10.53
C TRP A 28 1.59 2.17 -10.25
N GLN A 29 1.67 3.49 -10.09
CA GLN A 29 2.92 4.19 -9.75
C GLN A 29 3.50 3.70 -8.42
N ILE A 30 2.68 3.55 -7.38
CA ILE A 30 3.11 3.01 -6.08
C ILE A 30 3.60 1.57 -6.23
N SER A 31 2.82 0.72 -6.92
CA SER A 31 3.17 -0.70 -7.09
C SER A 31 4.47 -0.92 -7.84
N ASN A 32 4.87 0.02 -8.72
CA ASN A 32 6.14 -0.03 -9.44
C ASN A 32 7.27 0.74 -8.75
N GLY A 33 7.04 1.26 -7.54
CA GLY A 33 8.05 2.01 -6.79
C GLY A 33 8.44 3.35 -7.42
N ILE A 34 7.64 3.87 -8.37
CA ILE A 34 7.89 5.18 -8.99
C ILE A 34 7.72 6.30 -7.97
N ARG A 35 6.85 6.09 -6.98
CA ARG A 35 6.58 6.99 -5.87
C ARG A 35 6.26 6.19 -4.62
N PRO A 36 6.61 6.68 -3.41
CA PRO A 36 6.14 6.08 -2.18
C PRO A 36 4.62 6.26 -2.03
N ALA A 37 3.98 5.32 -1.34
CA ALA A 37 2.57 5.47 -0.97
C ALA A 37 2.39 6.61 0.04
N PRO A 38 1.41 7.51 -0.13
CA PRO A 38 1.16 8.56 0.86
C PRO A 38 0.84 7.99 2.22
N ILE A 39 1.32 8.67 3.25
CA ILE A 39 1.19 8.26 4.65
C ILE A 39 -0.30 8.06 4.99
N GLU A 40 -1.14 9.00 4.57
CA GLU A 40 -2.59 9.02 4.79
C GLU A 40 -3.32 7.83 4.15
N HIS A 41 -2.75 7.22 3.11
CA HIS A 41 -3.38 6.09 2.41
C HIS A 41 -2.81 4.73 2.81
N CYS A 42 -1.65 4.67 3.48
CA CYS A 42 -1.00 3.39 3.78
C CYS A 42 -1.85 2.50 4.70
N ALA A 43 -2.46 3.07 5.74
CA ALA A 43 -3.35 2.33 6.63
C ALA A 43 -4.62 1.83 5.92
N ALA A 44 -5.16 2.61 4.98
CA ALA A 44 -6.32 2.22 4.18
C ALA A 44 -5.98 1.05 3.23
N ILE A 45 -4.82 1.11 2.57
CA ILE A 45 -4.34 0.02 1.71
C ILE A 45 -4.13 -1.25 2.54
N GLU A 46 -3.48 -1.15 3.69
CA GLU A 46 -3.28 -2.31 4.59
C GLU A 46 -4.59 -2.95 5.02
N ARG A 47 -5.60 -2.14 5.37
CA ARG A 47 -6.93 -2.64 5.73
C ARG A 47 -7.65 -3.31 4.56
N VAL A 48 -7.60 -2.73 3.36
CA VAL A 48 -8.26 -3.28 2.16
C VAL A 48 -7.58 -4.56 1.68
N THR A 49 -6.27 -4.68 1.90
CA THR A 49 -5.51 -5.87 1.59
C THR A 49 -5.53 -6.93 2.70
N ASP A 50 -6.29 -6.70 3.77
CA ASP A 50 -6.38 -7.57 4.94
C ASP A 50 -5.00 -7.93 5.53
N GLY A 51 -4.10 -6.93 5.58
CA GLY A 51 -2.73 -7.08 6.05
C GLY A 51 -1.79 -7.79 5.06
N ALA A 52 -2.24 -8.18 3.86
CA ALA A 52 -1.36 -8.78 2.85
C ALA A 52 -0.30 -7.79 2.35
N VAL A 53 -0.61 -6.48 2.35
CA VAL A 53 0.34 -5.40 2.06
C VAL A 53 0.35 -4.46 3.26
N THR A 54 1.44 -4.42 4.00
CA THR A 54 1.54 -3.60 5.22
C THR A 54 2.04 -2.18 4.92
N ARG A 55 1.85 -1.26 5.88
CA ARG A 55 2.52 0.05 5.91
C ARG A 55 4.04 -0.06 5.72
N ARG A 56 4.67 -1.12 6.25
CA ARG A 56 6.12 -1.39 6.09
C ARG A 56 6.46 -1.77 4.64
N ASP A 57 5.62 -2.58 3.98
CA ASP A 57 5.80 -2.93 2.57
C ASP A 57 5.61 -1.72 1.63
N LEU A 58 4.74 -0.78 2.01
CA LEU A 58 4.42 0.42 1.21
C LEU A 58 5.45 1.54 1.35
N ARG A 59 6.15 1.60 2.49
CA ARG A 59 7.12 2.64 2.84
C ARG A 59 8.35 2.03 3.53
N PRO A 60 9.11 1.16 2.84
CA PRO A 60 10.20 0.41 3.46
C PRO A 60 11.32 1.30 4.04
N ASP A 61 11.53 2.48 3.45
CA ASP A 61 12.66 3.36 3.79
C ASP A 61 12.40 4.28 4.98
N ASP A 62 11.13 4.60 5.29
CA ASP A 62 10.80 5.61 6.30
C ASP A 62 9.60 5.27 7.20
N TRP A 63 9.03 4.07 7.10
CA TRP A 63 7.95 3.63 7.99
C TRP A 63 8.34 3.75 9.48
N MET A 64 9.61 3.54 9.84
CA MET A 64 10.10 3.63 11.22
C MET A 64 10.02 5.06 11.79
N LEU A 65 10.15 6.06 10.92
CA LEU A 65 10.07 7.47 11.31
C LEU A 65 8.62 7.93 11.45
N ILE A 66 7.72 7.34 10.66
CA ILE A 66 6.31 7.71 10.58
C ILE A 66 5.46 6.94 11.60
N TRP A 67 5.72 5.65 11.74
CA TRP A 67 5.02 4.70 12.61
C TRP A 67 6.02 3.89 13.46
N PRO A 68 6.75 4.52 14.39
CA PRO A 68 7.71 3.84 15.24
C PRO A 68 7.08 2.72 16.09
N GLU A 69 5.79 2.83 16.41
CA GLU A 69 5.03 1.82 17.14
C GLU A 69 4.97 0.48 16.41
N LEU A 70 5.10 0.47 15.08
CA LEU A 70 5.15 -0.76 14.31
C LEU A 70 6.44 -1.54 14.56
N ALA A 71 7.51 -0.96 15.12
CA ALA A 71 8.76 -1.72 15.35
C ALA A 71 8.60 -2.86 16.35
N ASN A 72 7.56 -2.81 17.20
CA ASN A 72 7.32 -3.76 18.29
C ASN A 72 6.06 -4.64 18.07
N GLN A 73 5.50 -4.64 16.85
CA GLN A 73 4.37 -5.50 16.42
C GLN A 73 4.85 -6.68 15.58
#